data_AF-A0A2G4HIY7-F1
#
_entry.id   AF-A0A2G4HIY7-F1
#
_cell.length_a   1.000
_cell.length_b   1.000
_cell.length_c   1.000
_cell.angle_alpha   90.00
_cell.angle_beta   90.00
_cell.angle_gamma   90.00
#
_symmetry.space_group_name_H-M   'P 1'
#
loop_
_entity.id
_entity.type
_entity.pdbx_description
1 polymer ?
#
loop_
_entity_poly.entity_id
_entity_poly.type
_entity_poly.pdbx_seq_one_letter_code
_entity_poly.pdbx_strand_id
1 'polypeptide(L)'
;MSPTDPAANHPAASNPGASDLDLAFSSDDDLAEELLNLAGPLADPLAGADLWHGRLSAWLDDLQADLPEALQSQAYSLGLQLVSDASIAALNQDWRSTSGPTDVLAFAAQDEDLEEPFPMPLPPQPDGHGQGDEPGEQDDDGDWGPAFGSLELGDIVISLDTAARQAQEHGHSLEQELLFLASHGLLHLLGWDHPDDASLAAMLARQEGLLAAARPPCA
;
A
#
# COMPACT_ATOMS: atom_id res chain seq x y z
N MET A 1 -34.03 38.13 -17.24
CA MET A 1 -32.64 38.31 -17.71
C MET A 1 -31.76 37.58 -16.72
N SER A 2 -31.23 36.42 -17.13
CA SER A 2 -30.09 35.78 -16.45
C SER A 2 -28.89 36.74 -16.47
N PRO A 3 -27.94 36.54 -15.55
CA PRO A 3 -26.75 35.85 -16.00
C PRO A 3 -26.33 34.70 -15.07
N THR A 4 -25.91 33.64 -15.74
CA THR A 4 -25.16 32.48 -15.27
C THR A 4 -23.76 32.92 -14.87
N ASP A 5 -23.24 32.41 -13.75
CA ASP A 5 -21.80 32.29 -13.55
C ASP A 5 -21.51 30.93 -12.86
N PRO A 6 -20.85 29.98 -13.55
CA PRO A 6 -20.40 28.72 -13.00
C PRO A 6 -18.94 28.86 -12.59
N ALA A 7 -18.69 29.31 -11.36
CA ALA A 7 -17.35 29.21 -10.78
C ALA A 7 -17.19 27.81 -10.21
N ALA A 8 -16.56 26.95 -11.01
CA ALA A 8 -15.90 25.73 -10.56
C ALA A 8 -15.03 26.08 -9.34
N ASN A 9 -15.42 25.55 -8.18
CA ASN A 9 -14.56 25.64 -7.01
C ASN A 9 -13.44 24.63 -7.20
N HIS A 10 -12.22 25.15 -7.14
CA HIS A 10 -10.97 24.46 -7.39
C HIS A 10 -10.80 23.22 -6.51
N PRO A 11 -10.03 22.20 -6.94
CA PRO A 11 -9.53 21.20 -6.03
C PRO A 11 -8.74 21.90 -4.90
N ALA A 12 -8.92 21.38 -3.69
CA ALA A 12 -8.31 21.87 -2.47
C ALA A 12 -6.81 22.12 -2.67
N ALA A 13 -6.35 23.26 -2.13
CA ALA A 13 -4.94 23.62 -2.11
C ALA A 13 -4.09 22.46 -1.56
N SER A 14 -3.20 21.93 -2.38
CA SER A 14 -2.15 21.02 -1.96
C SER A 14 -1.35 21.68 -0.84
N ASN A 15 -1.34 21.05 0.33
CA ASN A 15 -0.56 21.49 1.48
C ASN A 15 0.92 21.27 1.11
N PRO A 16 1.79 22.29 1.12
CA PRO A 16 3.16 22.22 0.55
C PRO A 16 4.17 21.39 1.40
N GLY A 17 3.67 20.48 2.23
CA GLY A 17 4.45 19.52 3.01
C GLY A 17 3.74 18.17 3.18
N ALA A 18 2.69 17.90 2.40
CA ALA A 18 2.05 16.60 2.38
C ALA A 18 2.85 15.64 1.50
N SER A 19 3.04 14.42 2.00
CA SER A 19 3.63 13.30 1.28
C SER A 19 2.76 12.97 0.09
N ASP A 20 3.35 12.92 -1.09
CA ASP A 20 2.71 12.39 -2.29
C ASP A 20 2.61 10.87 -2.14
N LEU A 21 1.42 10.29 -2.35
CA LEU A 21 1.21 8.84 -2.22
C LEU A 21 0.65 8.30 -3.53
N ASP A 22 1.43 7.47 -4.20
CA ASP A 22 0.93 6.64 -5.28
C ASP A 22 0.32 5.36 -4.69
N LEU A 23 -1.01 5.31 -4.58
CA LEU A 23 -1.74 4.17 -4.02
C LEU A 23 -2.34 3.30 -5.13
N ALA A 24 -1.90 2.04 -5.19
CA ALA A 24 -2.57 1.00 -5.97
C ALA A 24 -3.58 0.25 -5.08
N PHE A 25 -4.85 0.65 -5.11
CA PHE A 25 -5.92 -0.04 -4.39
C PHE A 25 -6.67 -1.03 -5.29
N SER A 26 -6.91 -2.24 -4.79
CA SER A 26 -7.78 -3.23 -5.43
C SER A 26 -8.58 -4.06 -4.42
N SER A 27 -9.66 -4.67 -4.89
CA SER A 27 -10.47 -5.62 -4.14
C SER A 27 -10.82 -6.81 -5.05
N ASP A 28 -10.72 -8.02 -4.52
CA ASP A 28 -11.06 -9.25 -5.24
C ASP A 28 -12.55 -9.30 -5.65
N ASP A 29 -12.82 -9.75 -6.88
CA ASP A 29 -14.18 -9.87 -7.40
C ASP A 29 -14.98 -11.01 -6.73
N ASP A 30 -14.30 -11.99 -6.11
CA ASP A 30 -14.90 -13.12 -5.41
C ASP A 30 -15.30 -12.83 -3.95
N LEU A 31 -15.11 -11.59 -3.49
CA LEU A 31 -15.53 -11.16 -2.16
C LEU A 31 -17.05 -11.25 -1.97
N ALA A 32 -17.46 -11.76 -0.82
CA ALA A 32 -18.89 -11.86 -0.49
C ALA A 32 -19.53 -10.46 -0.37
N GLU A 33 -20.67 -10.25 -1.02
CA GLU A 33 -21.41 -8.98 -1.00
C GLU A 33 -21.76 -8.52 0.43
N GLU A 34 -22.01 -9.45 1.35
CA GLU A 34 -22.23 -9.15 2.77
C GLU A 34 -21.01 -8.50 3.43
N LEU A 35 -19.81 -8.98 3.11
CA LEU A 35 -18.55 -8.43 3.62
C LEU A 35 -18.28 -7.04 3.05
N LEU A 36 -18.53 -6.84 1.75
CA LEU A 36 -18.42 -5.54 1.10
C LEU A 36 -19.36 -4.52 1.77
N ASN A 37 -20.61 -4.92 2.05
CA ASN A 37 -21.57 -4.07 2.74
C ASN A 37 -21.16 -3.76 4.20
N LEU A 38 -20.56 -4.71 4.91
CA LEU A 38 -20.08 -4.53 6.29
C LEU A 38 -18.82 -3.66 6.36
N ALA A 39 -17.92 -3.78 5.39
CA ALA A 39 -16.73 -2.95 5.25
C ALA A 39 -17.07 -1.52 4.80
N GLY A 40 -18.24 -1.35 4.19
CA GLY A 40 -18.75 -0.05 3.78
C GLY A 40 -17.91 0.54 2.66
N PRO A 41 -17.70 1.87 2.66
CA PRO A 41 -17.07 2.56 1.54
C PRO A 41 -15.58 2.25 1.39
N LEU A 42 -14.92 1.66 2.40
CA LEU A 42 -13.52 1.23 2.31
C LEU A 42 -13.31 0.01 1.42
N ALA A 43 -14.34 -0.80 1.17
CA ALA A 43 -14.26 -1.93 0.26
C ALA A 43 -14.87 -1.64 -1.13
N ASP A 44 -15.31 -0.40 -1.37
CA ASP A 44 -15.84 0.00 -2.67
C ASP A 44 -14.67 0.19 -3.66
N PRO A 45 -14.67 -0.48 -4.84
CA PRO A 45 -13.57 -0.36 -5.79
C PRO A 45 -13.36 1.05 -6.35
N LEU A 46 -14.41 1.89 -6.36
CA LEU A 46 -14.37 3.24 -6.91
C LEU A 46 -14.12 4.27 -5.81
N ALA A 47 -14.90 4.22 -4.72
CA ALA A 47 -14.81 5.19 -3.63
C ALA A 47 -13.72 4.84 -2.60
N GLY A 48 -13.39 3.56 -2.47
CA GLY A 48 -12.39 3.07 -1.52
C GLY A 48 -11.00 3.60 -1.81
N ALA A 49 -10.61 3.69 -3.09
CA ALA A 49 -9.30 4.20 -3.50
C ALA A 49 -9.04 5.62 -2.95
N ASP A 50 -9.98 6.56 -3.13
CA ASP A 50 -9.85 7.93 -2.65
C ASP A 50 -9.83 8.00 -1.11
N LEU A 51 -10.65 7.17 -0.45
CA LEU A 51 -10.69 7.11 1.01
C LEU A 51 -9.40 6.57 1.59
N TRP A 52 -8.89 5.46 1.05
CA TRP A 52 -7.62 4.88 1.46
C TRP A 52 -6.46 5.82 1.19
N HIS A 53 -6.41 6.44 0.00
CA HIS A 53 -5.37 7.41 -0.35
C HIS A 53 -5.35 8.56 0.67
N GLY A 54 -6.50 9.18 0.93
CA GLY A 54 -6.60 10.28 1.91
C GLY A 54 -6.22 9.86 3.33
N ARG A 55 -6.54 8.63 3.74
CA ARG A 55 -6.22 8.09 5.06
C ARG A 55 -4.73 7.78 5.22
N LEU A 56 -4.16 7.04 4.27
CA LEU A 56 -2.77 6.61 4.28
C LEU A 56 -1.83 7.81 4.12
N SER A 57 -2.15 8.76 3.24
CA SER A 57 -1.38 10.01 3.10
C SER A 57 -1.35 10.80 4.42
N ALA A 58 -2.50 10.93 5.11
CA ALA A 58 -2.54 11.59 6.41
C ALA A 58 -1.74 10.86 7.50
N TRP A 59 -1.72 9.52 7.47
CA TRP A 59 -0.88 8.73 8.39
C TRP A 59 0.61 8.88 8.09
N LEU A 60 1.01 8.86 6.83
CA LEU A 60 2.40 9.08 6.42
C LEU A 60 2.89 10.47 6.84
N ASP A 61 2.08 11.51 6.66
CA ASP A 61 2.40 12.86 7.10
C ASP A 61 2.61 12.97 8.62
N ASP A 62 1.76 12.30 9.41
CA ASP A 62 1.91 12.27 10.86
C ASP A 62 3.17 11.49 11.29
N LEU A 63 3.50 10.43 10.56
CA LEU A 63 4.64 9.55 10.86
C LEU A 63 5.99 10.13 10.43
N GLN A 64 6.06 10.98 9.39
CA GLN A 64 7.32 11.49 8.83
C GLN A 64 8.32 11.97 9.90
N ALA A 65 7.86 12.66 10.94
CA ALA A 65 8.71 13.20 11.99
C ALA A 65 9.33 12.12 12.90
N ASP A 66 8.68 10.96 13.00
CA ASP A 66 9.09 9.83 13.84
C ASP A 66 9.83 8.74 13.04
N LEU A 67 9.83 8.83 11.70
CA LEU A 67 10.51 7.88 10.83
C LEU A 67 12.04 8.09 10.82
N PRO A 68 12.84 7.02 10.68
CA PRO A 68 14.26 7.12 10.36
C PRO A 68 14.50 7.94 9.09
N GLU A 69 15.63 8.66 8.99
CA GLU A 69 15.97 9.50 7.83
C GLU A 69 15.93 8.72 6.49
N ALA A 70 16.25 7.43 6.52
CA ALA A 70 16.19 6.56 5.34
C ALA A 70 14.76 6.31 4.81
N LEU A 71 13.74 6.45 5.66
CA LEU A 71 12.33 6.24 5.33
C LEU A 71 11.55 7.54 5.15
N GLN A 72 12.21 8.69 5.34
CA GLN A 72 11.62 10.00 5.09
C GLN A 72 11.69 10.32 3.59
N SER A 73 10.53 10.38 2.94
CA SER A 73 10.41 10.71 1.53
C SER A 73 9.29 11.73 1.31
N GLN A 74 9.40 12.49 0.22
CA GLN A 74 8.33 13.38 -0.23
C GLN A 74 7.28 12.63 -1.08
N ALA A 75 7.62 11.44 -1.57
CA ALA A 75 6.75 10.59 -2.36
C ALA A 75 6.88 9.13 -1.91
N TYR A 76 5.76 8.44 -1.77
CA TYR A 76 5.66 7.03 -1.40
C TYR A 76 4.84 6.26 -2.43
N SER A 77 5.15 4.98 -2.63
CA SER A 77 4.33 4.04 -3.40
C SER A 77 3.90 2.89 -2.51
N LEU A 78 2.60 2.57 -2.51
CA LEU A 78 1.99 1.54 -1.68
C LEU A 78 0.88 0.79 -2.45
N GLY A 79 0.87 -0.53 -2.36
CA GLY A 79 -0.26 -1.36 -2.75
C GLY A 79 -1.16 -1.70 -1.56
N LEU A 80 -2.48 -1.64 -1.74
CA LEU A 80 -3.45 -2.13 -0.77
C LEU A 80 -4.47 -3.02 -1.47
N GLN A 81 -4.55 -4.28 -1.06
CA GLN A 81 -5.42 -5.28 -1.68
C GLN A 81 -6.35 -5.90 -0.63
N LEU A 82 -7.65 -5.87 -0.91
CA LEU A 82 -8.65 -6.58 -0.12
C LEU A 82 -8.98 -7.90 -0.81
N VAL A 83 -8.74 -9.01 -0.13
CA VAL A 83 -8.82 -10.35 -0.73
C VAL A 83 -9.67 -11.30 0.10
N SER A 84 -10.06 -12.42 -0.50
CA SER A 84 -10.74 -13.50 0.24
C SER A 84 -9.76 -14.35 1.05
N ASP A 85 -10.28 -15.14 2.00
CA ASP A 85 -9.48 -16.13 2.74
C ASP A 85 -8.76 -17.12 1.82
N ALA A 86 -9.39 -17.48 0.69
CA ALA A 86 -8.80 -18.40 -0.28
C ALA A 86 -7.59 -17.76 -0.99
N SER A 87 -7.73 -16.51 -1.41
CA SER A 87 -6.67 -15.72 -2.04
C SER A 87 -5.48 -15.50 -1.10
N ILE A 88 -5.72 -15.05 0.14
CA ILE A 88 -4.63 -14.82 1.09
C ILE A 88 -3.95 -16.13 1.53
N ALA A 89 -4.69 -17.25 1.59
CA ALA A 89 -4.10 -18.54 1.92
C ALA A 89 -3.18 -19.05 0.80
N ALA A 90 -3.53 -18.78 -0.46
CA ALA A 90 -2.65 -19.06 -1.61
C ALA A 90 -1.38 -18.21 -1.53
N LEU A 91 -1.51 -16.90 -1.27
CA LEU A 91 -0.37 -16.01 -1.09
C LEU A 91 0.52 -16.43 0.09
N ASN A 92 -0.07 -16.78 1.24
CA ASN A 92 0.69 -17.23 2.41
C ASN A 92 1.47 -18.53 2.13
N GLN A 93 0.87 -19.43 1.33
CA GLN A 93 1.52 -20.66 0.92
C GLN A 93 2.66 -20.42 -0.08
N ASP A 94 2.46 -19.54 -1.05
CA ASP A 94 3.43 -19.24 -2.10
C ASP A 94 4.64 -18.48 -1.55
N TRP A 95 4.41 -17.50 -0.67
CA TRP A 95 5.46 -16.59 -0.19
C TRP A 95 6.09 -17.02 1.14
N ARG A 96 5.28 -17.51 2.09
CA ARG A 96 5.75 -17.87 3.45
C ARG A 96 5.86 -19.37 3.67
N SER A 97 5.61 -20.19 2.64
CA SER A 97 5.51 -21.66 2.75
C SER A 97 4.59 -22.11 3.90
N THR A 98 3.63 -21.27 4.29
CA THR A 98 2.77 -21.46 5.46
C THR A 98 1.35 -21.74 4.99
N SER A 99 0.74 -22.78 5.55
CA SER A 99 -0.60 -23.21 5.16
C SER A 99 -1.68 -22.48 5.95
N GLY A 100 -2.72 -22.01 5.25
CA GLY A 100 -3.91 -21.40 5.83
C GLY A 100 -3.95 -19.87 5.68
N PRO A 101 -5.14 -19.27 5.83
CA PRO A 101 -5.30 -17.83 5.73
C PRO A 101 -4.62 -17.10 6.90
N THR A 102 -4.16 -15.88 6.65
CA THR A 102 -3.77 -14.91 7.68
C THR A 102 -4.64 -13.67 7.54
N ASP A 103 -4.63 -12.83 8.55
CA ASP A 103 -5.30 -11.53 8.59
C ASP A 103 -4.68 -10.50 7.64
N VAL A 104 -3.36 -10.32 7.71
CA VAL A 104 -2.62 -9.37 6.86
C VAL A 104 -1.26 -9.92 6.43
N LEU A 105 -0.89 -9.65 5.18
CA LEU A 105 0.47 -9.80 4.67
C LEU A 105 0.99 -8.41 4.29
N ALA A 106 2.16 -8.04 4.82
CA ALA A 106 2.91 -6.86 4.41
C ALA A 106 4.16 -7.32 3.68
N PHE A 107 4.33 -6.90 2.43
CA PHE A 107 5.51 -7.17 1.61
C PHE A 107 6.33 -5.88 1.51
N ALA A 108 7.43 -5.78 2.25
CA ALA A 108 8.29 -4.61 2.17
C ALA A 108 9.15 -4.65 0.90
N ALA A 109 9.10 -3.60 0.08
CA ALA A 109 9.96 -3.50 -1.10
C ALA A 109 11.46 -3.32 -0.73
N GLN A 110 11.75 -3.04 0.54
CA GLN A 110 13.08 -2.76 1.07
C GLN A 110 13.83 -3.99 1.58
N ASP A 111 13.22 -5.18 1.56
CA ASP A 111 13.90 -6.44 1.86
C ASP A 111 14.76 -6.89 0.64
N GLU A 112 15.90 -6.23 0.43
CA GLU A 112 16.96 -6.67 -0.47
C GLU A 112 17.81 -7.83 0.11
N ASP A 113 17.21 -8.72 0.92
CA ASP A 113 17.85 -9.93 1.47
C ASP A 113 17.14 -11.23 0.99
N LEU A 114 16.65 -11.23 -0.26
CA LEU A 114 16.33 -12.48 -0.96
C LEU A 114 17.62 -13.10 -1.49
N GLU A 115 18.17 -14.03 -0.71
CA GLU A 115 19.24 -14.94 -1.12
C GLU A 115 18.88 -15.66 -2.44
N GLU A 116 19.72 -15.41 -3.46
CA GLU A 116 19.91 -16.08 -4.76
C GLU A 116 18.94 -15.74 -5.93
N PRO A 117 19.43 -15.09 -7.01
CA PRO A 117 18.65 -14.93 -8.23
C PRO A 117 18.49 -16.27 -8.95
N PHE A 118 17.24 -16.73 -9.09
CA PHE A 118 16.86 -17.82 -9.97
C PHE A 118 17.39 -17.55 -11.40
N PRO A 119 18.13 -18.49 -12.03
CA PRO A 119 18.52 -18.34 -13.42
C PRO A 119 17.29 -18.55 -14.33
N MET A 120 16.68 -17.45 -14.77
CA MET A 120 15.70 -17.46 -15.85
C MET A 120 16.39 -17.87 -17.17
N PRO A 121 15.84 -18.82 -17.93
CA PRO A 121 16.42 -19.21 -19.21
C PRO A 121 16.18 -18.11 -20.26
N LEU A 122 17.27 -17.60 -20.83
CA LEU A 122 17.23 -16.68 -21.97
C LEU A 122 16.51 -17.35 -23.16
N PRO A 123 15.67 -16.60 -23.93
CA PRO A 123 15.06 -17.13 -25.14
C PRO A 123 16.14 -17.48 -26.18
N PRO A 124 15.92 -18.50 -27.03
CA PRO A 124 16.91 -18.93 -28.02
C PRO A 124 17.15 -17.81 -29.04
N GLN A 125 18.40 -17.37 -29.15
CA GLN A 125 18.80 -16.40 -30.16
C GLN A 125 18.69 -17.03 -31.56
N PRO A 126 18.15 -16.32 -32.56
CA PRO A 126 18.11 -16.82 -33.93
C PRO A 126 19.51 -16.83 -34.54
N ASP A 127 19.93 -17.99 -35.03
CA ASP A 127 21.19 -18.18 -35.75
C ASP A 127 21.18 -17.38 -37.07
N GLY A 128 22.13 -16.47 -37.27
CA GLY A 128 22.22 -15.76 -38.55
C GLY A 128 23.40 -14.79 -38.66
N HIS A 129 24.52 -15.28 -39.20
CA HIS A 129 25.67 -14.48 -39.63
C HIS A 129 25.31 -13.47 -40.72
N GLY A 130 25.85 -12.25 -40.63
CA GLY A 130 25.87 -11.28 -41.73
C GLY A 130 26.57 -9.97 -41.38
N GLN A 131 27.85 -9.86 -41.74
CA GLN A 131 28.71 -8.67 -41.59
C GLN A 131 28.17 -7.48 -42.40
N GLY A 132 28.14 -6.28 -41.81
CA GLY A 132 27.92 -5.02 -42.52
C GLY A 132 28.27 -3.83 -41.64
N ASP A 133 29.35 -3.13 -41.99
CA ASP A 133 29.79 -1.86 -41.43
C ASP A 133 28.69 -0.78 -41.51
N GLU A 134 28.32 -0.16 -40.37
CA GLU A 134 27.78 1.20 -40.33
C GLU A 134 28.36 1.98 -39.13
N PRO A 135 28.66 3.28 -39.30
CA PRO A 135 29.47 4.06 -38.37
C PRO A 135 28.66 4.63 -37.21
N GLY A 136 29.30 4.73 -36.05
CA GLY A 136 28.69 5.09 -34.77
C GLY A 136 27.77 6.30 -34.83
N GLU A 137 26.48 6.02 -34.63
CA GLU A 137 25.54 6.98 -34.08
C GLU A 137 25.91 7.17 -32.61
N GLN A 138 26.13 8.44 -32.26
CA GLN A 138 26.30 8.87 -30.89
C GLN A 138 25.03 8.46 -30.15
N ASP A 139 25.15 7.47 -29.27
CA ASP A 139 24.13 7.19 -28.27
C ASP A 139 24.01 8.45 -27.42
N ASP A 140 22.95 9.19 -27.76
CA ASP A 140 22.20 10.10 -26.92
C ASP A 140 22.47 9.79 -25.46
N ASP A 141 23.10 10.74 -24.79
CA ASP A 141 23.26 10.84 -23.36
C ASP A 141 21.88 10.94 -22.71
N GLY A 142 21.19 9.81 -22.70
CA GLY A 142 20.04 9.52 -21.86
C GLY A 142 20.51 9.57 -20.42
N ASP A 143 20.50 10.79 -19.90
CA ASP A 143 20.30 11.16 -18.52
C ASP A 143 19.20 10.27 -17.91
N TRP A 144 19.57 9.08 -17.47
CA TRP A 144 18.78 8.30 -16.51
C TRP A 144 19.15 8.74 -15.08
N GLY A 145 19.27 10.06 -14.88
CA GLY A 145 19.14 10.69 -13.57
C GLY A 145 17.73 10.46 -13.04
N PRO A 146 17.56 10.38 -11.71
CA PRO A 146 16.72 9.38 -11.08
C PRO A 146 15.28 9.44 -11.60
N ALA A 147 14.69 8.29 -11.92
CA ALA A 147 13.24 8.19 -11.97
C ALA A 147 12.72 8.85 -10.68
N PHE A 148 11.92 9.90 -10.81
CA PHE A 148 11.51 10.77 -9.70
C PHE A 148 11.02 9.91 -8.53
N GLY A 149 11.89 9.80 -7.50
CA GLY A 149 11.95 8.65 -6.61
C GLY A 149 10.89 8.67 -5.54
N SER A 150 9.76 8.02 -5.80
CA SER A 150 8.86 7.55 -4.76
C SER A 150 9.54 6.41 -4.00
N LEU A 151 9.52 6.46 -2.67
CA LEU A 151 9.97 5.35 -1.83
C LEU A 151 8.92 4.25 -1.91
N GLU A 152 9.30 3.09 -2.43
CA GLU A 152 8.42 1.92 -2.45
C GLU A 152 8.33 1.35 -1.03
N LEU A 153 7.13 1.44 -0.44
CA LEU A 153 6.82 0.80 0.83
C LEU A 153 6.48 -0.68 0.60
N GLY A 154 5.80 -0.96 -0.51
CA GLY A 154 5.41 -2.31 -0.93
C GLY A 154 3.90 -2.54 -0.81
N ASP A 155 3.46 -3.74 -0.44
CA ASP A 155 2.05 -4.15 -0.51
C ASP A 155 1.48 -4.55 0.85
N ILE A 156 0.26 -4.09 1.15
CA ILE A 156 -0.58 -4.55 2.26
C ILE A 156 -1.74 -5.36 1.68
N VAL A 157 -1.83 -6.63 2.04
CA VAL A 157 -2.91 -7.53 1.60
C VAL A 157 -3.72 -7.96 2.81
N ILE A 158 -5.02 -7.66 2.83
CA ILE A 158 -5.91 -7.91 3.96
C ILE A 158 -7.00 -8.90 3.57
N SER A 159 -7.18 -9.95 4.37
CA SER A 159 -8.34 -10.84 4.21
C SER A 159 -9.59 -10.23 4.84
N LEU A 160 -10.62 -9.98 4.03
CA LEU A 160 -11.91 -9.49 4.50
C LEU A 160 -12.66 -10.53 5.34
N ASP A 161 -12.56 -11.82 4.98
CA ASP A 161 -13.17 -12.92 5.75
C ASP A 161 -12.57 -13.02 7.16
N THR A 162 -11.25 -12.94 7.26
CA THR A 162 -10.55 -12.99 8.56
C THR A 162 -10.82 -11.73 9.37
N ALA A 163 -10.71 -10.55 8.75
CA ALA A 163 -11.01 -9.27 9.41
C ALA A 163 -12.46 -9.24 9.94
N ALA A 164 -13.43 -9.79 9.21
CA ALA A 164 -14.81 -9.85 9.67
C ALA A 164 -15.01 -10.75 10.89
N ARG A 165 -14.28 -11.88 10.97
CA ARG A 165 -14.30 -12.73 12.17
C ARG A 165 -13.66 -12.03 13.36
N GLN A 166 -12.48 -11.43 13.17
CA GLN A 166 -11.79 -10.70 14.24
C GLN A 166 -12.63 -9.52 14.73
N ALA A 167 -13.28 -8.79 13.82
CA ALA A 167 -14.17 -7.69 14.17
C ALA A 167 -15.32 -8.13 15.09
N GLN A 168 -15.92 -9.29 14.80
CA GLN A 168 -16.97 -9.88 15.63
C GLN A 168 -16.45 -10.33 17.00
N GLU A 169 -15.27 -10.94 17.04
CA GLU A 169 -14.63 -11.41 18.29
C GLU A 169 -14.21 -10.25 19.20
N HIS A 170 -13.70 -9.17 18.62
CA HIS A 170 -13.29 -7.95 19.32
C HIS A 170 -14.46 -6.99 19.62
N GLY A 171 -15.62 -7.22 19.01
CA GLY A 171 -16.83 -6.44 19.26
C GLY A 171 -16.82 -5.03 18.67
N HIS A 172 -16.12 -4.84 17.54
CA HIS A 172 -16.09 -3.59 16.78
C HIS A 172 -16.55 -3.80 15.33
N SER A 173 -16.64 -2.73 14.53
CA SER A 173 -17.05 -2.83 13.13
C SER A 173 -15.93 -3.37 12.22
N LEU A 174 -16.30 -3.98 11.10
CA LEU A 174 -15.33 -4.41 10.09
C LEU A 174 -14.52 -3.23 9.53
N GLU A 175 -15.13 -2.07 9.36
CA GLU A 175 -14.43 -0.83 8.97
C GLU A 175 -13.30 -0.49 9.96
N GLN A 176 -13.56 -0.61 11.27
CA GLN A 176 -12.54 -0.37 12.29
C GLN A 176 -11.42 -1.40 12.23
N GLU A 177 -11.74 -2.67 11.97
CA GLU A 177 -10.71 -3.70 11.86
C GLU A 177 -9.86 -3.54 10.61
N LEU A 178 -10.45 -3.14 9.48
CA LEU A 178 -9.68 -2.83 8.27
C LEU A 178 -8.71 -1.68 8.49
N LEU A 179 -9.15 -0.60 9.16
CA LEU A 179 -8.26 0.50 9.52
C LEU A 179 -7.17 0.05 10.49
N PHE A 180 -7.51 -0.84 11.43
CA PHE A 180 -6.54 -1.43 12.36
C PHE A 180 -5.49 -2.24 11.60
N LEU A 181 -5.88 -3.18 10.75
CA LEU A 181 -4.97 -4.03 9.98
C LEU A 181 -4.13 -3.22 8.96
N ALA A 182 -4.72 -2.23 8.29
CA ALA A 182 -4.01 -1.37 7.36
C ALA A 182 -2.95 -0.49 8.06
N SER A 183 -3.31 0.13 9.19
CA SER A 183 -2.35 0.93 9.97
C SER A 183 -1.24 0.06 10.57
N HIS A 184 -1.57 -1.15 11.00
CA HIS A 184 -0.59 -2.11 11.50
C HIS A 184 0.39 -2.55 10.39
N GLY A 185 -0.13 -2.93 9.22
CA GLY A 185 0.69 -3.27 8.05
C GLY A 185 1.59 -2.12 7.61
N LEU A 186 1.05 -0.89 7.56
CA LEU A 186 1.82 0.30 7.23
C LEU A 186 2.97 0.54 8.21
N LEU A 187 2.74 0.41 9.51
CA LEU A 187 3.79 0.57 10.52
C LEU A 187 4.92 -0.46 10.33
N HIS A 188 4.59 -1.71 10.01
CA HIS A 188 5.59 -2.72 9.67
C HIS A 188 6.39 -2.35 8.41
N LEU A 189 5.74 -1.88 7.34
CA LEU A 189 6.44 -1.42 6.13
C LEU A 189 7.38 -0.23 6.40
N LEU A 190 7.08 0.54 7.45
CA LEU A 190 7.89 1.66 7.91
C LEU A 190 8.93 1.26 8.98
N GLY A 191 9.17 -0.04 9.16
CA GLY A 191 10.21 -0.57 10.06
C GLY A 191 9.86 -0.55 11.54
N TRP A 192 8.58 -0.36 11.90
CA TRP A 192 8.12 -0.50 13.28
C TRP A 192 7.88 -1.98 13.60
N ASP A 193 8.97 -2.67 13.94
CA ASP A 193 8.90 -4.07 14.40
C ASP A 193 8.66 -4.17 15.91
N HIS A 194 8.04 -5.28 16.33
CA HIS A 194 7.71 -5.55 17.73
C HIS A 194 8.25 -6.91 18.25
N PRO A 195 9.57 -7.06 18.42
CA PRO A 195 10.14 -8.32 18.93
C PRO A 195 9.80 -8.64 20.39
N ASP A 196 9.25 -7.69 21.16
CA ASP A 196 8.95 -7.83 22.59
C ASP A 196 7.70 -7.02 23.02
N ASP A 197 7.21 -7.28 24.23
CA ASP A 197 5.99 -6.64 24.75
C ASP A 197 6.10 -5.10 24.86
N ALA A 198 7.29 -4.55 25.08
CA ALA A 198 7.48 -3.10 25.21
C ALA A 198 7.47 -2.42 23.83
N SER A 199 8.12 -3.02 22.83
CA SER A 199 8.03 -2.55 21.43
C SER A 199 6.61 -2.70 20.88
N LEU A 200 5.90 -3.78 21.21
CA LEU A 200 4.48 -3.95 20.90
C LEU A 200 3.62 -2.83 21.52
N ALA A 201 3.81 -2.53 22.81
CA ALA A 201 3.05 -1.47 23.46
C ALA A 201 3.32 -0.08 22.85
N ALA A 202 4.56 0.19 22.43
CA ALA A 202 4.92 1.44 21.75
C ALA A 202 4.27 1.55 20.36
N MET A 203 4.31 0.46 19.57
CA MET A 203 3.66 0.41 18.27
C MET A 203 2.14 0.56 18.39
N LEU A 204 1.49 -0.14 19.32
CA LEU A 204 0.05 -0.03 19.54
C LEU A 204 -0.38 1.38 19.97
N ALA A 205 0.40 2.04 20.82
CA ALA A 205 0.14 3.43 21.19
C ALA A 205 0.25 4.36 19.98
N ARG A 206 1.21 4.10 19.08
CA ARG A 206 1.33 4.86 17.83
C ARG A 206 0.16 4.62 16.89
N GLN A 207 -0.22 3.35 16.72
CA GLN A 207 -1.35 2.92 15.92
C GLN A 207 -2.67 3.56 16.41
N GLU A 208 -2.90 3.62 17.73
CA GLU A 208 -4.07 4.29 18.30
C GLU A 208 -4.09 5.79 17.95
N GLY A 209 -2.94 6.46 17.95
CA GLY A 209 -2.79 7.84 17.50
C GLY A 209 -3.25 8.05 16.06
N LEU A 210 -2.81 7.18 15.15
CA LEU A 210 -3.19 7.21 13.73
C LEU A 210 -4.69 7.01 13.53
N LEU A 211 -5.28 6.03 14.23
CA LEU A 211 -6.71 5.73 14.17
C LEU A 211 -7.55 6.88 14.75
N ALA A 212 -7.06 7.55 15.80
CA ALA A 212 -7.74 8.69 16.41
C ALA A 212 -7.69 9.95 15.52
N ALA A 213 -6.53 10.23 14.90
CA ALA A 213 -6.33 11.39 14.03
C ALA A 213 -7.18 11.32 12.75
N ALA A 214 -7.41 10.11 12.25
CA ALA A 214 -8.15 9.91 11.01
C ALA A 214 -9.67 10.00 11.19
N ARG A 215 -10.20 10.02 12.42
CA ARG A 215 -11.63 10.22 12.64
C ARG A 215 -12.00 11.66 12.23
N PRO A 216 -12.98 11.88 11.32
CA PRO A 216 -13.39 13.24 10.99
C PRO A 216 -13.78 13.98 12.27
N PRO A 217 -13.42 15.28 12.42
CA PRO A 217 -13.84 16.05 13.58
C PRO A 217 -15.37 15.98 13.65
N CYS A 218 -15.88 15.48 14.78
CA CYS A 218 -17.30 15.45 15.07
C CYS A 218 -17.85 16.88 14.85
N ALA A 219 -18.71 17.05 13.85
CA ALA A 219 -19.38 18.32 13.56
C ALA A 219 -20.45 18.64 14.63
#